data_AF-A0A448DAT7-F1
#
_entry.id   AF-A0A448DAT7-F1
#
_cell.length_a   1.000
_cell.length_b   1.000
_cell.length_c   1.000
_cell.angle_alpha   90.00
_cell.angle_beta   90.00
_cell.angle_gamma   90.00
#
_symmetry.space_group_name_H-M   'P 1'
#
loop_
_entity.id
_entity.type
_entity.pdbx_description
1 polymer ?
#
loop_
_entity_poly.entity_id
_entity_poly.type
_entity_poly.pdbx_seq_one_letter_code
_entity_poly.pdbx_strand_id
1 'polypeptide(L)'
;MINQQKFYDVYVSYPPGDDPERVNECLRDNLSEEEANDIINALAEQKQAIIAERCTNEERENAQHYFTYLGLDVIIRLSLELADDGSSDSNEVLADPIPQCPVCYSILENPDVKECPTCGLQLNTTSEQQIQRKRIEWQERVAFEHRKKHEIAYKLLREKQEEEKQLRKQIRAELEQQLRSELGRYQGWRKWLYGKYAIFTILLLGVFLIVLLALIFVISGFVSSKTQKEAPVEAQSAPQSIASPQSVTNTHKVPQPAVQQPAAVITDSPSAVKENLLGVKQSSEENKTDDSVQITAPAIVPIGEPKN
;
A
#
# COMPACT_ATOMS: atom_id res chain seq x y z
N MET A 1 -18.86 -14.30 53.49
CA MET A 1 -18.50 -14.16 52.07
C MET A 1 -18.04 -12.73 51.88
N ILE A 2 -16.79 -12.51 51.47
CA ILE A 2 -16.30 -11.17 51.16
C ILE A 2 -16.84 -10.83 49.78
N ASN A 3 -17.73 -9.84 49.67
CA ASN A 3 -18.09 -9.27 48.37
C ASN A 3 -16.86 -8.53 47.85
N GLN A 4 -16.09 -9.18 46.97
CA GLN A 4 -15.08 -8.48 46.18
C GLN A 4 -15.84 -7.49 45.28
N GLN A 5 -15.73 -6.20 45.61
CA GLN A 5 -16.36 -5.14 44.86
C GLN A 5 -15.72 -5.10 43.48
N LYS A 6 -16.53 -5.31 42.44
CA LYS A 6 -16.06 -5.35 41.05
C LYS A 6 -15.95 -3.93 40.54
N PHE A 7 -14.76 -3.57 40.09
CA PHE A 7 -14.48 -2.32 39.41
C PHE A 7 -14.46 -2.53 37.90
N TYR A 8 -14.80 -1.49 37.14
CA TYR A 8 -14.91 -1.55 35.69
C TYR A 8 -14.22 -0.36 35.03
N ASP A 9 -13.69 -0.61 33.84
CA ASP A 9 -13.11 0.42 32.98
C ASP A 9 -14.06 0.65 31.81
N VAL A 10 -14.40 1.91 31.57
CA VAL A 10 -15.36 2.36 30.54
C VAL A 10 -14.60 3.05 29.42
N TYR A 11 -14.65 2.43 28.25
CA TYR A 11 -14.09 2.93 27.00
C TYR A 11 -15.22 3.40 26.09
N VAL A 12 -14.94 4.39 25.25
CA VAL A 12 -15.84 4.82 24.16
C VAL A 12 -15.15 4.73 22.81
N SER A 13 -15.95 4.59 21.75
CA SER A 13 -15.53 4.68 20.36
C SER A 13 -16.66 5.24 19.48
N TYR A 14 -16.34 5.80 18.31
CA TYR A 14 -17.36 6.15 17.33
C TYR A 14 -18.08 4.88 16.83
N PRO A 15 -19.43 4.86 16.76
CA PRO A 15 -20.16 3.69 16.29
C PRO A 15 -19.90 3.42 14.79
N PRO A 16 -19.86 2.14 14.37
CA PRO A 16 -19.48 1.75 13.02
C PRO A 16 -20.57 2.08 12.00
N GLY A 17 -20.43 3.23 11.32
CA GLY A 17 -21.28 3.65 10.21
C GLY A 17 -21.95 5.02 10.38
N ASP A 18 -21.81 5.66 11.53
CA ASP A 18 -22.15 7.07 11.72
C ASP A 18 -20.98 7.99 11.34
N ASP A 19 -21.31 9.25 11.09
CA ASP A 19 -20.38 10.32 10.73
C ASP A 19 -19.78 10.94 12.01
N PRO A 20 -18.45 10.90 12.23
CA PRO A 20 -17.86 11.31 13.49
C PRO A 20 -18.02 12.81 13.74
N GLU A 21 -18.04 13.65 12.71
CA GLU A 21 -18.35 15.08 12.79
C GLU A 21 -19.70 15.35 13.47
N ARG A 22 -20.77 14.60 13.10
CA ARG A 22 -22.10 14.71 13.73
C ARG A 22 -22.09 14.30 15.20
N VAL A 23 -21.30 13.30 15.57
CA VAL A 23 -21.11 12.91 16.98
C VAL A 23 -20.33 14.00 17.74
N ASN A 24 -19.34 14.62 17.10
CA ASN A 24 -18.54 15.69 17.69
C ASN A 24 -19.33 16.98 17.95
N GLU A 25 -20.28 17.32 17.08
CA GLU A 25 -21.26 18.39 17.33
C GLU A 25 -22.14 18.05 18.54
N CYS A 26 -22.71 16.83 18.59
CA CYS A 26 -23.50 16.33 19.72
C CYS A 26 -22.73 16.37 21.06
N LEU A 27 -21.43 16.03 21.05
CA LEU A 27 -20.57 16.14 22.24
C LEU A 27 -20.40 17.60 22.68
N ARG A 28 -20.15 18.53 21.76
CA ARG A 28 -19.98 19.97 22.08
C ARG A 28 -21.25 20.64 22.58
N ASP A 29 -22.42 20.16 22.15
CA ASP A 29 -23.72 20.71 22.58
C ASP A 29 -24.14 20.22 23.98
N ASN A 30 -23.60 19.10 24.47
CA ASN A 30 -24.05 18.43 25.71
C ASN A 30 -22.98 18.34 26.82
N LEU A 31 -21.70 18.50 26.50
CA LEU A 31 -20.56 18.53 27.45
C LEU A 31 -19.94 19.94 27.50
N SER A 32 -19.05 20.17 28.48
CA SER A 32 -18.22 21.38 28.44
C SER A 32 -17.25 21.36 27.26
N GLU A 33 -16.80 22.54 26.81
CA GLU A 33 -15.84 22.65 25.69
C GLU A 33 -14.53 21.88 25.98
N GLU A 34 -14.09 21.84 27.23
CA GLU A 34 -12.87 21.12 27.64
C GLU A 34 -13.07 19.60 27.51
N GLU A 35 -14.09 19.04 28.17
CA GLU A 35 -14.39 17.60 28.15
C GLU A 35 -14.72 17.08 26.73
N ALA A 36 -15.47 17.85 25.95
CA ALA A 36 -15.77 17.50 24.56
C ALA A 36 -14.49 17.48 23.71
N ASN A 37 -13.61 18.48 23.84
CA ASN A 37 -12.34 18.49 23.11
C ASN A 37 -11.44 17.32 23.53
N ASP A 38 -11.36 16.99 24.82
CA ASP A 38 -10.52 15.89 25.32
C ASP A 38 -10.98 14.53 24.77
N ILE A 39 -12.28 14.25 24.78
CA ILE A 39 -12.83 13.02 24.19
C ILE A 39 -12.58 12.98 22.68
N ILE A 40 -12.82 14.08 21.95
CA ILE A 40 -12.61 14.15 20.50
C ILE A 40 -11.12 13.94 20.15
N ASN A 41 -10.21 14.56 20.90
CA ASN A 41 -8.77 14.42 20.69
C ASN A 41 -8.29 13.00 20.99
N ALA A 42 -8.74 12.41 22.11
CA ALA A 42 -8.42 11.03 22.47
C ALA A 42 -8.93 10.02 21.43
N LEU A 43 -10.13 10.25 20.87
CA LEU A 43 -10.71 9.43 19.80
C LEU A 43 -10.06 9.66 18.42
N ALA A 44 -9.40 10.82 18.22
CA ALA A 44 -8.62 11.09 17.02
C ALA A 44 -7.23 10.44 17.07
N GLU A 45 -6.61 10.35 18.25
CA GLU A 45 -5.34 9.65 18.46
C GLU A 45 -5.52 8.12 18.53
N GLN A 46 -6.55 7.64 19.23
CA GLN A 46 -6.80 6.23 19.49
C GLN A 46 -8.24 5.85 19.12
N LYS A 47 -8.44 4.65 18.57
CA LYS A 47 -9.79 4.17 18.19
C LYS A 47 -10.75 3.98 19.37
N GLN A 48 -10.23 3.94 20.59
CA GLN A 48 -10.98 3.80 21.83
C GLN A 48 -10.38 4.77 22.86
N ALA A 49 -11.20 5.65 23.44
CA ALA A 49 -10.79 6.54 24.51
C ALA A 49 -11.28 5.98 25.86
N ILE A 50 -10.48 6.12 26.92
CA ILE A 50 -10.88 5.79 28.30
C ILE A 50 -11.58 7.01 28.88
N ILE A 51 -12.77 6.83 29.47
CA ILE A 51 -13.49 7.92 30.18
C ILE A 51 -13.43 7.73 31.69
N ALA A 52 -13.61 6.50 32.16
CA ALA A 52 -13.59 6.18 33.59
C ALA A 52 -12.81 4.89 33.82
N GLU A 53 -11.83 4.95 34.72
CA GLU A 53 -11.10 3.80 35.24
C GLU A 53 -11.65 3.42 36.62
N ARG A 54 -11.62 2.12 36.94
CA ARG A 54 -11.94 1.59 38.27
C ARG A 54 -13.31 2.04 38.83
N CYS A 55 -14.29 2.28 37.96
CA CYS A 55 -15.62 2.74 38.39
C CYS A 55 -16.44 1.60 38.99
N THR A 56 -17.37 1.94 39.90
CA THR A 56 -18.33 0.99 40.47
C THR A 56 -19.38 0.58 39.43
N ASN A 57 -20.16 -0.47 39.72
CA ASN A 57 -21.21 -0.92 38.79
C ASN A 57 -22.28 0.15 38.51
N GLU A 58 -22.57 1.02 39.47
CA GLU A 58 -23.56 2.09 39.35
C GLU A 58 -23.05 3.23 38.46
N GLU A 59 -21.79 3.65 38.66
CA GLU A 59 -21.13 4.65 37.81
C GLU A 59 -20.93 4.14 36.37
N ARG A 60 -20.58 2.87 36.21
CA ARG A 60 -20.49 2.16 34.93
C ARG A 60 -21.80 2.21 34.15
N GLU A 61 -22.92 1.92 34.80
CA GLU A 61 -24.24 1.94 34.19
C GLU A 61 -24.66 3.37 33.83
N ASN A 62 -24.40 4.36 34.69
CA ASN A 62 -24.65 5.76 34.40
C ASN A 62 -23.83 6.26 33.19
N ALA A 63 -22.52 5.98 33.16
CA ALA A 63 -21.64 6.33 32.05
C ALA A 63 -22.09 5.63 30.75
N GLN A 64 -22.48 4.35 30.82
CA GLN A 64 -23.03 3.63 29.67
C GLN A 64 -24.25 4.34 29.10
N HIS A 65 -25.24 4.68 29.93
CA HIS A 65 -26.43 5.39 29.47
C HIS A 65 -26.11 6.79 28.90
N TYR A 66 -25.23 7.54 29.56
CA TYR A 66 -24.87 8.90 29.16
C TYR A 66 -24.13 8.95 27.81
N PHE A 67 -23.06 8.16 27.64
CA PHE A 67 -22.29 8.19 26.39
C PHE A 67 -23.00 7.47 25.23
N THR A 68 -23.85 6.49 25.49
CA THR A 68 -24.76 5.94 24.46
C THR A 68 -25.79 6.98 23.99
N TYR A 69 -26.33 7.82 24.88
CA TYR A 69 -27.23 8.92 24.50
C TYR A 69 -26.53 9.95 23.61
N LEU A 70 -25.25 10.24 23.87
CA LEU A 70 -24.41 11.13 23.06
C LEU A 70 -24.03 10.55 21.68
N GLY A 71 -24.36 9.29 21.40
CA GLY A 71 -24.06 8.65 20.12
C GLY A 71 -22.67 8.00 20.05
N LEU A 72 -22.04 7.68 21.19
CA LEU A 72 -20.82 6.90 21.27
C LEU A 72 -21.12 5.42 21.57
N ASP A 73 -20.34 4.51 20.99
CA ASP A 73 -20.34 3.09 21.35
C ASP A 73 -19.54 2.89 22.63
N VAL A 74 -20.11 2.23 23.64
CA VAL A 74 -19.53 2.11 24.99
C VAL A 74 -19.09 0.68 25.26
N ILE A 75 -17.78 0.50 25.43
CA ILE A 75 -17.13 -0.80 25.65
C ILE A 75 -16.69 -0.89 27.11
N ILE A 76 -17.17 -1.93 27.80
CA ILE A 76 -17.02 -2.07 29.25
C ILE A 76 -16.12 -3.27 29.54
N ARG A 77 -15.10 -3.08 30.37
CA ARG A 77 -14.19 -4.15 30.82
C ARG A 77 -14.18 -4.23 32.34
N LEU A 78 -13.87 -5.40 32.88
CA LEU A 78 -13.62 -5.57 34.30
C LEU A 78 -12.21 -5.05 34.60
N SER A 79 -12.07 -4.10 35.52
CA SER A 79 -10.75 -3.63 35.96
C SER A 79 -10.05 -4.79 36.67
N LEU A 80 -8.94 -5.24 36.10
CA LEU A 80 -8.10 -6.31 36.65
C LEU A 80 -6.84 -5.68 37.22
N GLU A 81 -6.83 -5.49 38.53
CA GLU A 81 -5.61 -5.13 39.26
C GLU A 81 -4.73 -6.37 39.38
N LEU A 82 -3.42 -6.21 39.12
CA LEU A 82 -2.44 -7.11 39.71
C LEU A 82 -2.57 -6.95 41.22
N ALA A 83 -2.71 -8.06 41.94
CA ALA A 83 -2.76 -8.00 43.39
C ALA A 83 -1.46 -7.37 43.91
N ASP A 84 -1.58 -6.23 44.56
CA ASP A 84 -0.49 -5.56 45.28
C ASP A 84 0.11 -6.58 46.26
N ASP A 85 1.43 -6.75 46.25
CA ASP A 85 2.18 -7.66 47.13
C ASP A 85 2.22 -7.10 48.56
N GLY A 86 1.03 -7.11 49.17
CA GLY A 86 0.73 -6.40 50.40
C GLY A 86 1.53 -6.89 51.60
N SER A 87 2.08 -5.91 52.32
CA SER A 87 2.76 -6.01 53.62
C SER A 87 4.17 -6.63 53.61
N SER A 88 5.15 -5.72 53.50
CA SER A 88 6.37 -5.78 54.31
C SER A 88 6.05 -5.73 55.81
N ASP A 89 5.49 -6.82 56.37
CA ASP A 89 5.68 -7.15 57.79
C ASP A 89 5.41 -8.63 58.11
N SER A 90 6.48 -9.39 58.33
CA SER A 90 6.49 -10.61 59.16
C SER A 90 5.60 -11.81 58.75
N ASN A 91 5.70 -12.29 57.50
CA ASN A 91 5.85 -13.72 57.15
C ASN A 91 5.83 -13.86 55.62
N GLU A 92 7.01 -14.04 55.00
CA GLU A 92 7.12 -14.37 53.57
C GLU A 92 6.57 -15.78 53.28
N VAL A 93 5.26 -15.91 53.17
CA VAL A 93 4.67 -16.94 52.30
C VAL A 93 4.84 -16.43 50.87
N LEU A 94 6.07 -16.54 50.36
CA LEU A 94 6.33 -16.43 48.93
C LEU A 94 5.31 -17.31 48.23
N ALA A 95 4.52 -16.75 47.30
CA ALA A 95 3.63 -17.56 46.48
C ALA A 95 4.47 -18.67 45.83
N ASP A 96 4.08 -19.93 46.08
CA ASP A 96 4.93 -21.10 45.77
C ASP A 96 5.49 -20.98 44.35
N PRO A 97 6.83 -21.04 44.17
CA PRO A 97 7.46 -20.74 42.90
C PRO A 97 6.95 -21.71 41.85
N ILE A 98 6.18 -21.19 40.88
CA ILE A 98 5.52 -21.97 39.84
C ILE A 98 6.55 -22.94 39.22
N PRO A 99 6.37 -24.26 39.36
CA PRO A 99 7.42 -25.20 39.03
C PRO A 99 7.68 -25.20 37.52
N GLN A 100 8.94 -24.94 37.13
CA GLN A 100 9.38 -24.92 35.74
C GLN A 100 10.38 -26.04 35.47
N CYS A 101 10.31 -26.65 34.28
CA CYS A 101 11.28 -27.67 33.90
C CYS A 101 12.67 -27.06 33.61
N PRO A 102 13.77 -27.53 34.25
CA PRO A 102 15.12 -26.96 34.07
C PRO A 102 15.79 -27.30 32.72
N VAL A 103 15.10 -27.98 31.80
CA VAL A 103 15.61 -28.31 30.45
C VAL A 103 14.90 -27.50 29.36
N CYS A 104 13.56 -27.52 29.35
CA CYS A 104 12.75 -26.87 28.32
C CYS A 104 11.99 -25.63 28.80
N TYR A 105 12.10 -25.26 30.08
CA TYR A 105 11.42 -24.12 30.71
C TYR A 105 9.89 -24.11 30.57
N SER A 106 9.29 -25.27 30.29
CA SER A 106 7.84 -25.43 30.35
C SER A 106 7.36 -25.30 31.79
N ILE A 107 6.38 -24.43 32.01
CA ILE A 107 5.61 -24.36 33.25
C ILE A 107 4.90 -25.71 33.46
N LEU A 108 4.96 -26.21 34.69
CA LEU A 108 4.32 -27.46 35.10
C LEU A 108 3.02 -27.11 35.83
N GLU A 109 1.89 -27.39 35.18
CA GLU A 109 0.55 -27.11 35.71
C GLU A 109 0.22 -27.91 36.98
N ASN A 110 0.90 -29.05 37.19
CA ASN A 110 0.75 -29.90 38.37
C ASN A 110 2.14 -30.17 38.99
N PRO A 111 2.37 -29.84 40.28
CA PRO A 111 3.68 -30.05 40.92
C PRO A 111 4.02 -31.53 41.16
N ASP A 112 3.03 -32.41 41.25
CA ASP A 112 3.20 -33.85 41.51
C ASP A 112 3.71 -34.65 40.30
N VAL A 113 3.83 -34.01 39.12
CA VAL A 113 4.24 -34.66 37.88
C VAL A 113 5.73 -34.98 37.91
N LYS A 114 6.06 -36.27 37.99
CA LYS A 114 7.45 -36.75 38.11
C LYS A 114 8.27 -36.59 36.83
N GLU A 115 7.62 -36.49 35.67
CA GLU A 115 8.25 -36.42 34.34
C GLU A 115 7.69 -35.26 33.52
N CYS A 116 8.57 -34.36 33.06
CA CYS A 116 8.15 -33.23 32.24
C CYS A 116 7.52 -33.69 30.91
N PRO A 117 6.27 -33.32 30.59
CA PRO A 117 5.56 -33.79 29.39
C PRO A 117 6.21 -33.28 28.09
N THR A 118 6.93 -32.15 28.16
CA THR A 118 7.55 -31.50 27.00
C THR A 118 8.88 -32.16 26.60
N CYS A 119 9.77 -32.42 27.56
CA CYS A 119 11.12 -32.94 27.28
C CYS A 119 11.43 -34.35 27.85
N GLY A 120 10.51 -34.95 28.63
CA GLY A 120 10.69 -36.28 29.22
C GLY A 120 11.70 -36.33 30.38
N LEU A 121 11.99 -35.19 31.02
CA LEU A 121 12.93 -35.12 32.14
C LEU A 121 12.28 -35.59 33.45
N GLN A 122 12.90 -36.55 34.15
CA GLN A 122 12.52 -36.93 35.51
C GLN A 122 12.97 -35.85 36.50
N LEU A 123 12.03 -35.18 37.16
CA LEU A 123 12.31 -33.98 37.97
C LEU A 123 12.94 -34.29 39.33
N ASN A 124 12.71 -35.49 39.87
CA ASN A 124 13.03 -35.87 41.24
C ASN A 124 14.33 -36.68 41.41
N THR A 125 14.89 -37.23 40.33
CA THR A 125 16.03 -38.17 40.36
C THR A 125 17.23 -37.73 39.53
N THR A 126 17.09 -36.70 38.70
CA THR A 126 18.10 -36.33 37.69
C THR A 126 19.21 -35.46 38.28
N SER A 127 20.47 -35.80 37.99
CA SER A 127 21.63 -35.00 38.41
C SER A 127 21.87 -33.79 37.50
N GLU A 128 22.56 -32.76 37.99
CA GLU A 128 22.83 -31.54 37.22
C GLU A 128 23.52 -31.80 35.87
N GLN A 129 24.47 -32.75 35.82
CA GLN A 129 25.13 -33.15 34.57
C GLN A 129 24.16 -33.77 33.55
N GLN A 130 23.16 -34.52 34.02
CA GLN A 130 22.11 -35.07 33.16
C GLN A 130 21.15 -33.96 32.68
N ILE A 131 20.82 -32.97 33.52
CA ILE A 131 20.05 -31.78 33.14
C ILE A 131 20.79 -31.00 32.04
N GLN A 132 22.08 -30.72 32.22
CA GLN A 132 22.90 -30.01 31.23
C GLN A 132 22.96 -30.77 29.90
N ARG A 133 23.18 -32.09 29.92
CA ARG A 133 23.16 -32.93 28.71
C ARG A 133 21.79 -32.90 28.02
N LYS A 134 20.70 -33.04 28.77
CA LYS A 134 19.33 -33.00 28.23
C LYS A 134 18.96 -31.63 27.68
N ARG A 135 19.49 -30.55 28.25
CA ARG A 135 19.36 -29.18 27.73
C ARG A 135 20.03 -29.01 26.37
N ILE A 136 21.26 -29.54 26.20
CA ILE A 136 21.95 -29.51 24.90
C ILE A 136 21.17 -30.32 23.86
N GLU A 137 20.78 -31.56 24.18
CA GLU A 137 19.95 -32.41 23.31
C GLU A 137 18.62 -31.73 22.91
N TRP A 138 17.97 -31.05 23.86
CA TRP A 138 16.75 -30.27 23.61
C TRP A 138 17.01 -29.08 22.67
N GLN A 139 18.06 -28.29 22.92
CA GLN A 139 18.44 -27.15 22.10
C GLN A 139 18.80 -27.57 20.66
N GLU A 140 19.55 -28.65 20.49
CA GLU A 140 19.88 -29.22 19.18
C GLU A 140 18.61 -29.68 18.43
N ARG A 141 17.68 -30.36 19.11
CA ARG A 141 16.42 -30.81 18.50
C ARG A 141 15.56 -29.63 18.05
N VAL A 142 15.37 -28.62 18.90
CA VAL A 142 14.60 -27.41 18.57
C VAL A 142 15.27 -26.64 17.42
N ALA A 143 16.60 -26.49 17.42
CA ALA A 143 17.33 -25.84 16.34
C ALA A 143 17.19 -26.61 15.01
N PHE A 144 17.22 -27.95 15.05
CA PHE A 144 17.02 -28.80 13.88
C PHE A 144 15.59 -28.66 13.31
N GLU A 145 14.57 -28.67 14.16
CA GLU A 145 13.18 -28.45 13.72
C GLU A 145 12.97 -27.07 13.11
N HIS A 146 13.54 -26.02 13.70
CA HIS A 146 13.50 -24.67 13.12
C HIS A 146 14.18 -24.61 11.75
N ARG A 147 15.37 -25.22 11.60
CA ARG A 147 16.06 -25.30 10.29
C ARG A 147 15.22 -26.03 9.25
N LYS A 148 14.60 -27.17 9.62
CA LYS A 148 13.72 -27.93 8.73
C LYS A 148 12.47 -27.13 8.30
N LYS A 149 11.81 -26.45 9.25
CA LYS A 149 10.67 -25.55 8.96
C LYS A 149 11.08 -24.41 8.02
N HIS A 150 12.24 -23.79 8.26
CA HIS A 150 12.78 -22.72 7.44
C HIS A 150 13.15 -23.19 6.01
N GLU A 151 13.76 -24.36 5.86
CA GLU A 151 14.09 -24.93 4.55
C GLU A 151 12.82 -25.22 3.73
N ILE A 152 11.78 -25.78 4.35
CA ILE A 152 10.48 -26.04 3.70
C ILE A 152 9.82 -24.72 3.28
N ALA A 153 9.77 -23.73 4.17
CA ALA A 153 9.22 -22.41 3.86
C ALA A 153 9.97 -21.71 2.71
N TYR A 154 11.29 -21.83 2.67
CA TYR A 154 12.14 -21.28 1.61
C TYR A 154 11.90 -21.96 0.26
N LYS A 155 11.78 -23.30 0.22
CA LYS A 155 11.45 -24.04 -1.02
C LYS A 155 10.09 -23.62 -1.57
N LEU A 156 9.06 -23.60 -0.72
CA LEU A 156 7.71 -23.17 -1.11
C LEU A 156 7.68 -21.72 -1.62
N LEU A 157 8.44 -20.81 -1.00
CA LEU A 157 8.55 -19.41 -1.47
C LEU A 157 9.24 -19.33 -2.83
N ARG A 158 10.27 -20.14 -3.05
CA ARG A 158 11.00 -20.20 -4.33
C ARG A 158 10.12 -20.74 -5.45
N GLU A 159 9.40 -21.84 -5.22
CA GLU A 159 8.45 -22.42 -6.18
C GLU A 159 7.40 -21.39 -6.58
N LYS A 160 6.74 -20.72 -5.62
CA LYS A 160 5.81 -19.61 -5.88
C LYS A 160 6.42 -18.48 -6.70
N GLN A 161 7.68 -18.09 -6.42
CA GLN A 161 8.36 -17.07 -7.22
C GLN A 161 8.66 -17.53 -8.65
N GLU A 162 8.94 -18.82 -8.86
CA GLU A 162 9.19 -19.37 -10.20
C GLU A 162 7.87 -19.48 -10.99
N GLU A 163 6.78 -19.92 -10.35
CA GLU A 163 5.41 -19.90 -10.90
C GLU A 163 4.95 -18.48 -11.24
N GLU A 164 5.08 -17.52 -10.32
CA GLU A 164 4.76 -16.11 -10.60
C GLU A 164 5.59 -15.55 -11.76
N LYS A 165 6.87 -15.90 -11.88
CA LYS A 165 7.72 -15.46 -13.00
C LYS A 165 7.26 -16.07 -14.32
N GLN A 166 6.73 -17.30 -14.32
CA GLN A 166 6.14 -17.93 -15.51
C GLN A 166 4.79 -17.28 -15.87
N LEU A 167 3.90 -17.10 -14.90
CA LEU A 167 2.60 -16.43 -15.07
C LEU A 167 2.78 -14.99 -15.58
N ARG A 168 3.68 -14.21 -14.98
CA ARG A 168 4.03 -12.85 -15.44
C ARG A 168 4.64 -12.84 -16.85
N LYS A 169 5.22 -13.93 -17.35
CA LYS A 169 5.68 -14.05 -18.76
C LYS A 169 4.52 -14.39 -19.69
N GLN A 170 3.63 -15.31 -19.30
CA GLN A 170 2.41 -15.65 -20.06
C GLN A 170 1.52 -14.42 -20.23
N ILE A 171 1.21 -13.71 -19.15
CA ILE A 171 0.40 -12.46 -19.18
C ILE A 171 1.03 -11.42 -20.12
N ARG A 172 2.36 -11.22 -20.10
CA ARG A 172 3.03 -10.31 -21.06
C ARG A 172 2.88 -10.77 -22.50
N ALA A 173 3.03 -12.06 -22.78
CA ALA A 173 2.88 -12.61 -24.12
C ALA A 173 1.44 -12.48 -24.65
N GLU A 174 0.44 -12.73 -23.81
CA GLU A 174 -0.98 -12.54 -24.12
C GLU A 174 -1.31 -11.07 -24.39
N LEU A 175 -0.87 -10.16 -23.52
CA LEU A 175 -1.05 -8.71 -23.70
C LEU A 175 -0.35 -8.22 -24.99
N GLU A 176 0.89 -8.66 -25.26
CA GLU A 176 1.58 -8.33 -26.49
C GLU A 176 0.86 -8.89 -27.74
N GLN A 177 0.27 -10.09 -27.65
CA GLN A 177 -0.51 -10.67 -28.74
C GLN A 177 -1.81 -9.90 -28.98
N GLN A 178 -2.53 -9.52 -27.93
CA GLN A 178 -3.71 -8.65 -28.01
C GLN A 178 -3.33 -7.32 -28.67
N LEU A 179 -2.27 -6.65 -28.18
CA LEU A 179 -1.79 -5.38 -28.71
C LEU A 179 -1.38 -5.49 -30.20
N ARG A 180 -0.66 -6.55 -30.58
CA ARG A 180 -0.33 -6.83 -32.00
C ARG A 180 -1.58 -7.11 -32.84
N SER A 181 -2.60 -7.77 -32.29
CA SER A 181 -3.86 -8.03 -32.99
C SER A 181 -4.66 -6.74 -33.24
N GLU A 182 -4.65 -5.80 -32.28
CA GLU A 182 -5.32 -4.51 -32.39
C GLU A 182 -4.58 -3.56 -33.32
N LEU A 183 -3.26 -3.41 -33.18
CA LEU A 183 -2.44 -2.63 -34.13
C LEU A 183 -2.48 -3.24 -35.53
N GLY A 184 -2.46 -4.57 -35.66
CA GLY A 184 -2.58 -5.27 -36.94
C GLY A 184 -3.93 -5.03 -37.61
N ARG A 185 -5.03 -5.08 -36.84
CA ARG A 185 -6.38 -4.71 -37.29
C ARG A 185 -6.43 -3.25 -37.73
N TYR A 186 -5.90 -2.32 -36.92
CA TYR A 186 -5.89 -0.90 -37.24
C TYR A 186 -5.01 -0.56 -38.46
N GLN A 187 -3.83 -1.17 -38.58
CA GLN A 187 -2.94 -0.98 -39.73
C GLN A 187 -3.51 -1.61 -41.01
N GLY A 188 -4.18 -2.75 -40.91
CA GLY A 188 -4.90 -3.38 -42.02
C GLY A 188 -6.07 -2.51 -42.52
N TRP A 189 -6.90 -2.02 -41.60
CA TRP A 189 -7.98 -1.07 -41.90
C TRP A 189 -7.44 0.23 -42.50
N ARG A 190 -6.36 0.78 -41.94
CA ARG A 190 -5.70 1.98 -42.48
C ARG A 190 -5.19 1.74 -43.91
N LYS A 191 -4.49 0.63 -44.18
CA LYS A 191 -4.03 0.28 -45.54
C LYS A 191 -5.19 0.11 -46.53
N TRP A 192 -6.29 -0.51 -46.11
CA TRP A 192 -7.49 -0.69 -46.94
C TRP A 192 -8.21 0.63 -47.26
N LEU A 193 -8.38 1.50 -46.25
CA LEU A 193 -8.96 2.84 -46.45
C LEU A 193 -8.08 3.69 -47.38
N TYR A 194 -6.78 3.80 -47.07
CA TYR A 194 -5.85 4.58 -47.91
C TYR A 194 -5.74 4.02 -49.33
N GLY A 195 -5.79 2.70 -49.52
CA GLY A 195 -5.80 2.08 -50.86
C GLY A 195 -7.02 2.48 -51.69
N LYS A 196 -8.22 2.46 -51.09
CA LYS A 196 -9.44 2.95 -51.75
C LYS A 196 -9.36 4.44 -52.10
N TYR A 197 -8.98 5.28 -51.14
CA TYR A 197 -8.88 6.72 -51.38
C TYR A 197 -7.79 7.06 -52.41
N ALA A 198 -6.66 6.36 -52.43
CA ALA A 198 -5.60 6.56 -53.42
C ALA A 198 -6.06 6.28 -54.86
N ILE A 199 -6.89 5.26 -55.08
CA ILE A 199 -7.46 4.99 -56.42
C ILE A 199 -8.37 6.14 -56.86
N PHE A 200 -9.23 6.63 -55.96
CA PHE A 200 -10.10 7.78 -56.24
C PHE A 200 -9.31 9.08 -56.48
N THR A 201 -8.27 9.37 -55.71
CA THR A 201 -7.46 10.59 -55.91
C THR A 201 -6.66 10.53 -57.21
N ILE A 202 -6.09 9.38 -57.58
CA ILE A 202 -5.40 9.19 -58.87
C ILE A 202 -6.37 9.40 -60.03
N LEU A 203 -7.58 8.83 -59.97
CA LEU A 203 -8.59 8.99 -61.02
C LEU A 203 -9.03 10.45 -61.16
N LEU A 204 -9.31 11.13 -60.04
CA LEU A 204 -9.74 12.54 -60.03
C LEU A 204 -8.62 13.46 -60.56
N LEU A 205 -7.37 13.22 -60.19
CA LEU A 205 -6.20 13.97 -60.68
C LEU A 205 -5.94 13.72 -62.17
N GLY A 206 -6.17 12.50 -62.66
CA GLY A 206 -6.15 12.18 -64.09
C GLY A 206 -7.22 12.91 -64.89
N VAL A 207 -8.47 12.95 -64.39
CA VAL A 207 -9.56 13.74 -65.00
C VAL A 207 -9.22 15.23 -65.00
N PHE A 208 -8.67 15.76 -63.90
CA PHE A 208 -8.25 17.15 -63.81
C PHE A 208 -7.16 17.52 -64.84
N LEU A 209 -6.16 16.65 -65.03
CA LEU A 209 -5.14 16.83 -66.07
C LEU A 209 -5.74 16.81 -67.49
N ILE A 210 -6.70 15.95 -67.77
CA ILE A 210 -7.41 15.91 -69.06
C ILE A 210 -8.18 17.22 -69.30
N VAL A 211 -8.87 17.74 -68.28
CA VAL A 211 -9.57 19.04 -68.37
C VAL A 211 -8.60 20.19 -68.62
N LEU A 212 -7.44 20.22 -67.93
CA LEU A 212 -6.41 21.23 -68.19
C LEU A 212 -5.85 21.15 -69.61
N LEU A 213 -5.57 19.94 -70.11
CA LEU A 213 -5.09 19.75 -71.50
C LEU A 213 -6.16 20.16 -72.52
N ALA A 214 -7.44 19.89 -72.27
CA ALA A 214 -8.54 20.35 -73.12
C ALA A 214 -8.66 21.88 -73.12
N LEU A 215 -8.52 22.55 -71.97
CA LEU A 215 -8.50 24.02 -71.88
C LEU A 215 -7.30 24.61 -72.63
N ILE A 216 -6.11 24.04 -72.46
CA ILE A 216 -4.91 24.46 -73.21
C ILE A 216 -5.15 24.29 -74.72
N PHE A 217 -5.71 23.16 -75.16
CA PHE A 217 -6.01 22.92 -76.57
C PHE A 217 -7.00 23.94 -77.16
N VAL A 218 -8.06 24.29 -76.43
CA VAL A 218 -9.03 25.33 -76.84
C VAL A 218 -8.35 26.71 -76.92
N ILE A 219 -7.51 27.07 -75.94
CA ILE A 219 -6.77 28.33 -75.93
C ILE A 219 -5.76 28.38 -77.09
N SER A 220 -4.98 27.32 -77.31
CA SER A 220 -4.04 27.21 -78.42
C SER A 220 -4.75 27.25 -79.78
N GLY A 221 -5.90 26.58 -79.94
CA GLY A 221 -6.72 26.69 -81.16
C GLY A 221 -7.25 28.10 -81.40
N PHE A 222 -7.63 28.81 -80.34
CA PHE A 222 -8.06 30.22 -80.42
C PHE A 222 -6.89 31.15 -80.77
N VAL A 223 -5.68 30.92 -80.22
CA VAL A 223 -4.47 31.70 -80.51
C VAL A 223 -3.92 31.43 -81.92
N SER A 224 -3.84 30.17 -82.34
CA SER A 224 -3.39 29.79 -83.70
C SER A 224 -4.32 30.27 -84.81
N SER A 225 -5.55 30.68 -84.51
CA SER A 225 -6.42 31.37 -85.47
C SER A 225 -5.99 32.81 -85.78
N LYS A 226 -5.06 33.39 -85.01
CA LYS A 226 -4.69 34.82 -85.07
C LYS A 226 -3.26 35.15 -85.51
N THR A 227 -2.37 34.17 -85.69
CA THR A 227 -0.95 34.48 -86.02
C THR A 227 -0.38 33.60 -87.12
N GLN A 228 -0.47 34.08 -88.37
CA GLN A 228 0.41 33.65 -89.45
C GLN A 228 1.36 34.81 -89.80
N LYS A 229 2.63 34.72 -89.36
CA LYS A 229 3.84 35.14 -90.11
C LYS A 229 5.15 34.92 -89.34
N GLU A 230 6.03 34.18 -90.00
CA GLU A 230 7.50 34.36 -90.10
C GLU A 230 8.42 34.18 -88.87
N ALA A 231 9.54 33.51 -89.17
CA ALA A 231 10.78 33.27 -88.41
C ALA A 231 11.86 32.88 -89.48
N PRO A 232 13.15 32.60 -89.18
CA PRO A 232 14.05 33.03 -88.09
C PRO A 232 15.41 33.59 -88.63
N VAL A 233 16.32 34.11 -87.78
CA VAL A 233 17.77 34.27 -88.09
C VAL A 233 18.66 34.03 -86.83
N GLU A 234 19.87 33.50 -87.09
CA GLU A 234 21.05 33.11 -86.27
C GLU A 234 21.45 33.97 -85.03
N ALA A 235 22.17 33.45 -84.01
CA ALA A 235 23.63 33.20 -84.06
C ALA A 235 24.21 32.38 -82.87
N GLN A 236 25.53 32.08 -82.94
CA GLN A 236 26.35 31.29 -81.98
C GLN A 236 27.50 32.16 -81.39
N SER A 237 28.43 31.73 -80.51
CA SER A 237 28.73 30.45 -79.82
C SER A 237 29.54 30.72 -78.52
N ALA A 238 29.57 29.79 -77.55
CA ALA A 238 30.60 29.73 -76.48
C ALA A 238 30.61 28.35 -75.75
N PRO A 239 31.77 27.84 -75.27
CA PRO A 239 31.91 26.46 -74.77
C PRO A 239 31.70 26.26 -73.26
N GLN A 240 31.60 24.98 -72.87
CA GLN A 240 31.25 24.49 -71.54
C GLN A 240 32.42 24.49 -70.54
N SER A 241 32.11 24.63 -69.25
CA SER A 241 33.02 24.33 -68.14
C SER A 241 32.73 22.95 -67.53
N ILE A 242 33.79 22.17 -67.30
CA ILE A 242 33.73 20.89 -66.59
C ILE A 242 34.71 20.97 -65.42
N ALA A 243 34.23 20.70 -64.20
CA ALA A 243 35.08 20.54 -63.02
C ALA A 243 34.55 19.42 -62.13
N SER A 244 35.26 18.30 -62.12
CA SER A 244 35.35 17.42 -60.93
C SER A 244 36.57 17.86 -60.10
N PRO A 245 36.67 17.45 -58.83
CA PRO A 245 37.55 16.31 -58.59
C PRO A 245 37.07 15.32 -57.51
N GLN A 246 37.72 14.15 -57.51
CA GLN A 246 37.57 13.11 -56.49
C GLN A 246 38.63 13.25 -55.38
N SER A 247 38.36 12.61 -54.24
CA SER A 247 39.30 11.86 -53.37
C SER A 247 40.75 12.33 -53.15
N VAL A 248 41.13 12.45 -51.88
CA VAL A 248 42.45 11.99 -51.38
C VAL A 248 42.23 11.14 -50.11
N THR A 249 42.96 10.03 -50.01
CA THR A 249 42.92 9.03 -48.92
C THR A 249 44.21 9.04 -48.09
N ASN A 250 44.30 8.11 -47.11
CA ASN A 250 45.50 7.55 -46.46
C ASN A 250 45.95 8.24 -45.14
N THR A 251 46.36 7.55 -44.07
CA THR A 251 46.47 6.07 -43.83
C THR A 251 46.65 5.72 -42.33
N HIS A 252 46.18 4.53 -41.93
CA HIS A 252 46.68 3.64 -40.84
C HIS A 252 46.79 4.16 -39.38
N LYS A 253 46.75 3.33 -38.31
CA LYS A 253 47.04 1.88 -38.18
C LYS A 253 46.27 1.21 -37.00
N VAL A 254 46.12 -0.11 -37.07
CA VAL A 254 45.54 -1.10 -36.10
C VAL A 254 46.74 -1.88 -35.46
N PRO A 255 46.75 -2.56 -34.27
CA PRO A 255 45.70 -3.38 -33.63
C PRO A 255 45.49 -3.34 -32.08
N GLN A 256 44.45 -4.08 -31.67
CA GLN A 256 44.09 -4.72 -30.39
C GLN A 256 45.20 -5.61 -29.74
N PRO A 257 45.13 -6.08 -28.45
CA PRO A 257 44.00 -6.85 -27.89
C PRO A 257 43.63 -6.68 -26.37
N ALA A 258 42.64 -7.49 -25.97
CA ALA A 258 41.85 -7.52 -24.72
C ALA A 258 42.59 -7.85 -23.41
N VAL A 259 41.92 -7.66 -22.25
CA VAL A 259 41.53 -8.71 -21.25
C VAL A 259 40.96 -8.14 -19.92
N GLN A 260 39.86 -8.76 -19.42
CA GLN A 260 39.32 -8.85 -18.03
C GLN A 260 38.73 -7.65 -17.22
N GLN A 261 37.65 -8.00 -16.50
CA GLN A 261 36.95 -7.38 -15.35
C GLN A 261 37.67 -7.69 -14.01
N PRO A 262 37.38 -7.07 -12.83
CA PRO A 262 36.03 -6.97 -12.20
C PRO A 262 35.74 -5.70 -11.37
N ALA A 263 34.68 -5.75 -10.53
CA ALA A 263 33.95 -4.63 -9.94
C ALA A 263 34.15 -4.39 -8.43
N ALA A 264 33.66 -3.23 -7.94
CA ALA A 264 33.35 -2.92 -6.53
C ALA A 264 32.06 -2.05 -6.47
N VAL A 265 30.97 -2.50 -5.84
CA VAL A 265 30.52 -2.22 -4.45
C VAL A 265 30.12 -0.75 -4.18
N ILE A 266 28.80 -0.48 -4.10
CA ILE A 266 28.13 0.57 -3.28
C ILE A 266 26.74 0.03 -2.83
N THR A 267 26.22 0.50 -1.69
CA THR A 267 25.15 -0.03 -0.82
C THR A 267 23.72 0.55 -1.01
N ASP A 268 22.74 -0.05 -0.31
CA ASP A 268 21.32 0.36 -0.12
C ASP A 268 21.15 1.78 0.53
N SER A 269 19.98 2.44 0.70
CA SER A 269 18.55 2.04 0.76
C SER A 269 17.58 3.27 0.53
N PRO A 270 16.23 3.14 0.52
CA PRO A 270 15.29 4.15 -0.07
C PRO A 270 14.37 4.95 0.92
N SER A 271 13.55 5.87 0.39
CA SER A 271 12.36 6.46 1.06
C SER A 271 11.27 6.95 0.08
N ALA A 272 10.05 7.17 0.61
CA ALA A 272 8.77 7.06 -0.11
C ALA A 272 8.06 8.39 -0.50
N VAL A 273 6.92 8.26 -1.19
CA VAL A 273 6.09 9.33 -1.77
C VAL A 273 4.72 9.41 -1.08
N LYS A 274 4.21 10.64 -0.88
CA LYS A 274 2.83 10.99 -0.45
C LYS A 274 1.96 11.35 -1.66
N GLU A 275 0.62 11.34 -1.51
CA GLU A 275 -0.33 12.42 -1.90
C GLU A 275 -1.77 12.03 -1.47
N ASN A 276 -2.53 12.88 -0.74
CA ASN A 276 -3.54 13.87 -1.18
C ASN A 276 -4.89 13.21 -1.65
N LEU A 277 -6.10 13.80 -1.60
CA LEU A 277 -6.52 15.22 -1.72
C LEU A 277 -8.05 15.42 -1.39
N LEU A 278 -8.48 16.60 -0.90
CA LEU A 278 -9.86 17.23 -0.94
C LEU A 278 -11.10 16.45 -0.37
N GLY A 279 -12.18 17.06 0.13
CA GLY A 279 -12.55 18.47 0.37
C GLY A 279 -13.88 18.94 -0.28
N VAL A 280 -14.61 19.87 0.38
CA VAL A 280 -15.68 20.82 -0.12
C VAL A 280 -17.16 20.65 0.36
N LYS A 281 -17.49 21.35 1.47
CA LYS A 281 -18.52 22.42 1.70
C LYS A 281 -20.07 22.24 1.63
N GLN A 282 -20.71 22.96 2.59
CA GLN A 282 -22.00 23.74 2.56
C GLN A 282 -23.34 22.96 2.65
N SER A 283 -24.42 23.42 3.32
CA SER A 283 -24.72 24.63 4.15
C SER A 283 -26.16 24.61 4.74
N SER A 284 -26.42 25.29 5.88
CA SER A 284 -27.74 25.82 6.36
C SER A 284 -28.88 24.81 6.68
N GLU A 285 -29.92 25.07 7.52
CA GLU A 285 -30.30 26.16 8.46
C GLU A 285 -31.36 25.63 9.47
N GLU A 286 -31.49 26.29 10.64
CA GLU A 286 -32.63 26.33 11.60
C GLU A 286 -33.71 25.21 11.69
N ASN A 287 -33.89 24.64 12.89
CA ASN A 287 -35.01 25.08 13.76
C ASN A 287 -34.92 24.66 15.24
N LYS A 288 -35.74 25.32 16.06
CA LYS A 288 -35.72 25.38 17.53
C LYS A 288 -36.93 24.69 18.16
N THR A 289 -36.72 23.85 19.17
CA THR A 289 -37.60 23.80 20.38
C THR A 289 -36.89 23.14 21.55
N ASP A 290 -37.03 23.76 22.71
CA ASP A 290 -36.48 23.35 24.00
C ASP A 290 -37.24 22.16 24.61
N ASP A 291 -36.54 21.28 25.34
CA ASP A 291 -37.05 20.73 26.61
C ASP A 291 -35.87 20.20 27.46
N SER A 292 -35.63 20.84 28.61
CA SER A 292 -34.50 20.49 29.50
C SER A 292 -34.81 19.29 30.39
N VAL A 293 -33.99 18.24 30.28
CA VAL A 293 -33.76 17.27 31.35
C VAL A 293 -32.31 17.44 31.81
N GLN A 294 -32.11 17.98 33.02
CA GLN A 294 -30.76 18.11 33.59
C GLN A 294 -30.24 16.72 33.99
N ILE A 295 -29.41 16.14 33.13
CA ILE A 295 -28.56 14.99 33.47
C ILE A 295 -27.22 15.55 33.95
N THR A 296 -26.92 15.38 35.23
CA THR A 296 -25.63 15.81 35.79
C THR A 296 -24.53 14.88 35.32
N ALA A 297 -23.53 15.41 34.61
CA ALA A 297 -22.40 14.64 34.13
C ALA A 297 -21.57 14.05 35.30
N PRO A 298 -21.10 12.79 35.20
CA PRO A 298 -20.13 12.23 36.14
C PRO A 298 -18.76 12.90 35.94
N ALA A 299 -18.00 13.06 37.04
CA ALA A 299 -16.70 13.73 37.00
C ALA A 299 -15.69 12.97 36.13
N ILE A 300 -15.22 13.62 35.06
CA ILE A 300 -14.17 13.09 34.18
C ILE A 300 -12.80 13.27 34.85
N VAL A 301 -11.95 12.25 34.78
CA VAL A 301 -10.58 12.29 35.31
C VAL A 301 -9.68 12.99 34.28
N PRO A 302 -8.94 14.04 34.65
CA PRO A 302 -8.05 14.72 33.70
C PRO A 302 -6.90 13.80 33.27
N ILE A 303 -6.71 13.68 31.96
CA ILE A 303 -5.66 12.85 31.35
C ILE A 303 -4.29 13.51 31.64
N GLY A 304 -3.56 12.97 32.61
CA GLY A 304 -2.24 13.47 32.99
C GLY A 304 -1.15 13.10 31.97
N GLU A 305 -0.32 14.07 31.60
CA GLU A 305 0.86 13.83 30.75
C GLU A 305 1.79 12.76 31.36
N PRO A 306 2.42 11.90 30.53
CA PRO A 306 3.39 10.93 31.01
C PRO A 306 4.66 11.64 31.49
N LYS A 307 4.90 11.62 32.80
CA LYS A 307 6.20 12.02 33.37
C LYS A 307 7.25 10.97 33.08
N ASN A 308 8.35 11.43 32.48
CA ASN A 308 9.60 10.71 32.24
C ASN A 308 10.55 10.90 33.43
#